data_AF-A0A0C3A8Q7-F1
#
_entry.id   AF-A0A0C3A8Q7-F1
#
_cell.length_a   1.000
_cell.length_b   1.000
_cell.length_c   1.000
_cell.angle_alpha   90.00
_cell.angle_beta   90.00
_cell.angle_gamma   90.00
#
_symmetry.space_group_name_H-M   'P 1'
#
loop_
_entity.id
_entity.type
_entity.pdbx_description
1 polymer ?
#
loop_
_entity_poly.entity_id
_entity_poly.type
_entity_poly.pdbx_seq_one_letter_code
_entity_poly.pdbx_strand_id
1 'polypeptide(L)'
;MALAHPDTMNSSVEVVPIPTLSSMFVLFITYLSVLFGMREVMKSRVPSSKVAMAFRIYDLSVSMASMSIAVLLGMEGWSILNRLGVYGAICSEEAFTPALVLVLKLNLYLTCYQLLDTIFLVLLHKSITVFHIYHHITVILAAIIELDGRVTAYWVAIFFTSGFHAITYFICYLGITGSKPWWLRYIKSLNLLCQKMILMCSAFGGYNYIADTYFPLLPHIGSCAGTETAAIVGVGITVSYVFFPDFMPFGRLPG
;
A
#
# COMPACT_ATOMS: atom_id res chain seq x y z
N MET A 1 -29.68 -3.38 -0.41
CA MET A 1 -28.26 -3.61 -0.71
C MET A 1 -27.98 -5.04 -0.30
N ALA A 2 -27.99 -5.97 -1.27
CA ALA A 2 -27.92 -7.40 -0.98
C ALA A 2 -26.55 -7.73 -0.37
N LEU A 3 -26.54 -8.18 0.88
CA LEU A 3 -25.37 -8.80 1.51
C LEU A 3 -25.02 -10.01 0.64
N ALA A 4 -23.83 -10.02 0.05
CA ALA A 4 -23.36 -11.17 -0.73
C ALA A 4 -23.36 -12.42 0.18
N HIS A 5 -23.97 -13.52 -0.30
CA HIS A 5 -24.02 -14.78 0.42
C HIS A 5 -22.57 -15.31 0.65
N PRO A 6 -22.23 -15.89 1.80
CA PRO A 6 -20.87 -16.35 2.11
C PRO A 6 -20.27 -17.29 1.04
N ASP A 7 -21.10 -18.10 0.38
CA ASP A 7 -20.68 -19.04 -0.67
C ASP A 7 -20.19 -18.33 -1.95
N THR A 8 -20.80 -17.19 -2.31
CA THR A 8 -20.37 -16.40 -3.48
C THR A 8 -19.07 -15.65 -3.20
N MET A 9 -18.85 -15.28 -1.94
CA MET A 9 -17.63 -14.59 -1.53
C MET A 9 -16.42 -15.52 -1.47
N ASN A 10 -16.58 -16.73 -0.93
CA ASN A 10 -15.51 -17.74 -0.98
C ASN A 10 -15.11 -18.08 -2.43
N SER A 11 -16.10 -18.25 -3.31
CA SER A 11 -15.85 -18.46 -4.75
C SER A 11 -15.08 -17.30 -5.37
N SER A 12 -15.40 -16.06 -5.00
CA SER A 12 -14.71 -14.86 -5.51
C SER A 12 -13.27 -14.74 -5.00
N VAL A 13 -13.01 -15.18 -3.77
CA VAL A 13 -11.65 -15.19 -3.18
C VAL A 13 -10.74 -16.21 -3.89
N GLU A 14 -11.27 -17.38 -4.26
CA GLU A 14 -10.51 -18.39 -5.00
C GLU A 14 -10.18 -17.96 -6.44
N VAL A 15 -11.09 -17.23 -7.09
CA VAL A 15 -10.91 -16.77 -8.47
C VAL A 15 -9.81 -15.70 -8.61
N VAL A 16 -9.47 -14.98 -7.53
CA VAL A 16 -8.44 -13.94 -7.55
C VAL A 16 -7.14 -14.50 -6.96
N PRO A 17 -6.19 -14.98 -7.77
CA PRO A 17 -4.97 -15.62 -7.26
C PRO A 17 -3.99 -14.59 -6.67
N ILE A 18 -3.28 -14.98 -5.60
CA ILE A 18 -2.15 -14.18 -5.14
C ILE A 18 -1.00 -14.39 -6.15
N PRO A 19 -0.38 -13.31 -6.68
CA PRO A 19 0.78 -13.44 -7.54
C PRO A 19 1.93 -14.19 -6.86
N THR A 20 2.60 -15.08 -7.59
CA THR A 20 3.76 -15.81 -7.07
C THR A 20 4.99 -14.89 -6.96
N LEU A 21 5.93 -15.24 -6.07
CA LEU A 21 7.21 -14.53 -5.97
C LEU A 21 7.95 -14.50 -7.31
N SER A 22 7.94 -15.59 -8.09
CA SER A 22 8.54 -15.66 -9.41
C SER A 22 7.93 -14.65 -10.38
N SER A 23 6.60 -14.52 -10.40
CA SER A 23 5.89 -13.51 -11.20
C SER A 23 6.29 -12.09 -10.80
N MET A 24 6.55 -11.84 -9.51
CA MET A 24 6.99 -10.53 -9.01
C MET A 24 8.42 -10.20 -9.39
N PHE A 25 9.34 -11.16 -9.35
CA PHE A 25 10.69 -10.93 -9.84
C PHE A 25 10.67 -10.53 -11.32
N VAL A 26 9.86 -11.21 -12.14
CA VAL A 26 9.66 -10.83 -13.54
C VAL A 26 9.06 -9.44 -13.65
N LEU A 27 8.05 -9.10 -12.84
CA LEU A 27 7.45 -7.76 -12.81
C LEU A 27 8.47 -6.68 -12.46
N PHE A 28 9.28 -6.88 -11.42
CA PHE A 28 10.27 -5.89 -10.95
C PHE A 28 11.42 -5.71 -11.94
N ILE A 29 11.94 -6.80 -12.53
CA ILE A 29 12.96 -6.71 -13.58
C ILE A 29 12.40 -5.98 -14.79
N THR A 30 11.17 -6.30 -15.21
CA THR A 30 10.50 -5.63 -16.33
C THR A 30 10.30 -4.15 -16.03
N TYR A 31 9.77 -3.83 -14.85
CA TYR A 31 9.55 -2.48 -14.36
C TYR A 31 10.83 -1.63 -14.36
N LEU A 32 11.92 -2.14 -13.79
CA LEU A 32 13.21 -1.43 -13.76
C LEU A 32 13.77 -1.26 -15.18
N SER A 33 13.68 -2.30 -16.02
CA SER A 33 14.16 -2.23 -17.41
C SER A 33 13.41 -1.18 -18.22
N VAL A 34 12.08 -1.13 -18.10
CA VAL A 34 11.23 -0.13 -18.74
C VAL A 34 11.55 1.27 -18.21
N LEU A 35 11.70 1.43 -16.89
CA LEU A 35 12.01 2.71 -16.26
C LEU A 35 13.33 3.30 -16.75
N PHE A 36 14.41 2.50 -16.74
CA PHE A 36 15.72 2.94 -17.20
C PHE A 36 15.75 3.16 -18.72
N GLY A 37 15.14 2.29 -19.50
CA GLY A 37 15.05 2.41 -20.95
C GLY A 37 14.27 3.66 -21.39
N MET A 38 13.10 3.90 -20.78
CA MET A 38 12.29 5.07 -21.10
C MET A 38 12.99 6.38 -20.73
N ARG A 39 13.74 6.41 -19.63
CA ARG A 39 14.47 7.61 -19.23
C ARG A 39 15.50 8.02 -20.28
N GLU A 40 16.19 7.06 -20.89
CA GLU A 40 17.15 7.34 -21.97
C GLU A 40 16.44 7.88 -23.22
N VAL A 41 15.33 7.26 -23.60
CA VAL A 41 14.53 7.65 -24.78
C VAL A 41 13.89 9.02 -24.63
N MET A 42 13.49 9.39 -23.41
CA MET A 42 12.79 10.65 -23.14
C MET A 42 13.72 11.87 -23.03
N LYS A 43 15.05 11.70 -22.94
CA LYS A 43 15.99 12.84 -22.82
C LYS A 43 15.85 13.90 -23.92
N SER A 44 15.46 13.49 -25.12
CA SER A 44 15.35 14.37 -26.30
C SER A 44 13.91 14.67 -26.72
N ARG A 45 12.91 14.25 -25.95
CA ARG A 45 11.49 14.40 -26.32
C ARG A 45 10.81 15.48 -25.47
N VAL A 46 9.81 16.16 -26.05
CA VAL A 46 8.98 17.12 -25.31
C VAL A 46 7.70 16.42 -24.84
N PRO A 47 7.27 16.60 -23.58
CA PRO A 47 6.01 16.03 -23.09
C PRO A 47 4.81 16.51 -23.92
N SER A 48 3.99 15.57 -24.40
CA SER A 48 2.77 15.89 -25.13
C SER A 48 1.62 16.24 -24.18
N SER A 49 0.77 17.20 -24.57
CA SER A 49 -0.45 17.54 -23.84
C SER A 49 -1.40 16.34 -23.68
N LYS A 50 -1.38 15.40 -24.64
CA LYS A 50 -2.15 14.14 -24.57
C LYS A 50 -1.69 13.25 -23.43
N VAL A 51 -0.38 13.17 -23.18
CA VAL A 51 0.19 12.41 -22.05
C VAL A 51 -0.23 13.04 -20.73
N ALA A 52 -0.21 14.37 -20.64
CA ALA A 52 -0.66 15.08 -19.43
C ALA A 52 -2.16 14.87 -19.15
N MET A 53 -2.99 14.77 -20.18
CA MET A 53 -4.41 14.42 -20.03
C MET A 53 -4.59 12.95 -19.60
N ALA A 54 -3.87 12.02 -20.22
CA ALA A 54 -3.89 10.61 -19.83
C ALA A 54 -3.46 10.43 -18.37
N PHE A 55 -2.42 11.15 -17.93
CA PHE A 55 -1.97 11.09 -16.54
C PHE A 55 -3.01 11.61 -15.55
N ARG A 56 -3.77 12.67 -15.90
CA ARG A 56 -4.87 13.13 -15.05
C ARG A 56 -6.00 12.11 -14.93
N ILE A 57 -6.37 11.44 -16.02
CA ILE A 57 -7.39 10.37 -16.00
C ILE A 57 -6.90 9.20 -15.15
N TYR A 58 -5.63 8.85 -15.28
CA TYR A 58 -4.96 7.84 -14.46
C TYR A 58 -5.01 8.21 -12.97
N ASP A 59 -4.60 9.42 -12.59
CA ASP A 59 -4.64 9.90 -11.20
C ASP A 59 -6.06 9.82 -10.62
N LEU A 60 -7.07 10.24 -11.38
CA LEU A 60 -8.47 10.15 -10.95
C LEU A 60 -8.91 8.69 -10.74
N SER A 61 -8.52 7.79 -11.66
CA SER A 61 -8.86 6.37 -11.59
C SER A 61 -8.25 5.70 -10.36
N VAL A 62 -6.97 5.97 -10.09
CA VAL A 62 -6.27 5.45 -8.90
C VAL A 62 -6.86 6.04 -7.62
N SER A 63 -7.21 7.34 -7.63
CA SER A 63 -7.86 7.98 -6.49
C SER A 63 -9.20 7.33 -6.15
N MET A 64 -10.06 7.11 -7.15
CA MET A 64 -11.37 6.47 -6.97
C MET A 64 -11.22 5.03 -6.48
N ALA A 65 -10.32 4.24 -7.08
CA ALA A 65 -10.07 2.86 -6.68
C ALA A 65 -9.54 2.78 -5.23
N SER A 66 -8.60 3.66 -4.87
CA SER A 66 -8.05 3.73 -3.51
C SER A 66 -9.11 4.12 -2.49
N MET A 67 -10.01 5.05 -2.85
CA MET A 67 -11.14 5.44 -2.00
C MET A 67 -12.10 4.28 -1.80
N SER A 68 -12.46 3.55 -2.87
CA SER A 68 -13.34 2.38 -2.78
C SER A 68 -12.75 1.32 -1.85
N ILE A 69 -11.45 1.01 -1.97
CA ILE A 69 -10.76 0.07 -1.08
C ILE A 69 -10.79 0.57 0.37
N ALA A 70 -10.47 1.84 0.62
CA ALA A 70 -10.48 2.40 1.96
C ALA A 70 -11.87 2.33 2.62
N VAL A 71 -12.94 2.60 1.86
CA VAL A 71 -14.32 2.47 2.35
C VAL A 71 -14.66 1.02 2.65
N LEU A 72 -14.35 0.08 1.74
CA LEU A 72 -14.61 -1.34 1.95
C LEU A 72 -13.85 -1.90 3.16
N LEU A 73 -12.56 -1.56 3.31
CA LEU A 73 -11.79 -1.92 4.50
C LEU A 73 -12.31 -1.27 5.77
N GLY A 74 -12.79 -0.02 5.69
CA GLY A 74 -13.40 0.65 6.82
C GLY A 74 -14.69 -0.04 7.29
N MET A 75 -15.53 -0.48 6.35
CA MET A 75 -16.76 -1.22 6.65
C MET A 75 -16.47 -2.60 7.27
N GLU A 76 -15.57 -3.37 6.66
CA GLU A 76 -15.16 -4.68 7.18
C GLU A 76 -14.43 -4.55 8.53
N GLY A 77 -13.49 -3.60 8.64
CA GLY A 77 -12.77 -3.31 9.87
C GLY A 77 -13.72 -2.90 11.01
N TRP A 78 -14.74 -2.09 10.72
CA TRP A 78 -15.78 -1.76 11.70
C TRP A 78 -16.58 -2.99 12.17
N SER A 79 -16.93 -3.88 11.25
CA SER A 79 -17.60 -5.15 11.57
C SER A 79 -16.74 -6.04 12.48
N ILE A 80 -15.45 -6.19 12.13
CA ILE A 80 -14.48 -6.98 12.89
C ILE A 80 -14.28 -6.39 14.29
N LEU A 81 -14.11 -5.07 14.41
CA LEU A 81 -13.93 -4.39 15.70
C LEU A 81 -15.12 -4.60 16.64
N ASN A 82 -16.35 -4.56 16.12
CA ASN A 82 -17.55 -4.80 16.94
C ASN A 82 -17.70 -6.25 17.39
N ARG A 83 -17.21 -7.22 16.60
CA ARG A 83 -17.29 -8.66 16.91
C ARG A 83 -16.18 -9.13 17.83
N LEU A 84 -14.95 -8.70 17.59
CA LEU A 84 -13.74 -9.26 18.21
C LEU A 84 -13.01 -8.27 19.13
N GLY A 85 -13.46 -7.02 19.18
CA GLY A 85 -12.76 -5.95 19.86
C GLY A 85 -11.46 -5.54 19.17
N VAL A 86 -10.73 -4.58 19.76
CA VAL A 86 -9.50 -4.02 19.19
C VAL A 86 -8.40 -5.07 19.08
N TYR A 87 -8.19 -5.87 20.15
CA TYR A 87 -7.19 -6.93 20.14
C TYR A 87 -7.50 -7.96 19.05
N GLY A 88 -8.75 -8.44 19.01
CA GLY A 88 -9.16 -9.43 18.03
C GLY A 88 -9.06 -8.91 16.59
N ALA A 89 -9.34 -7.62 16.35
CA ALA A 89 -9.20 -7.02 15.02
C ALA A 89 -7.75 -6.96 14.51
N ILE A 90 -6.76 -6.95 15.41
CA ILE A 90 -5.34 -6.85 15.06
C ILE A 90 -4.64 -8.22 15.09
N CYS A 91 -5.10 -9.14 15.95
CA CYS A 91 -4.37 -10.36 16.28
C CYS A 91 -5.16 -11.65 16.14
N SER A 92 -6.49 -11.65 16.06
CA SER A 92 -7.26 -12.89 15.92
C SER A 92 -7.30 -13.36 14.47
N GLU A 93 -7.07 -14.66 14.23
CA GLU A 93 -7.27 -15.30 12.92
C GLU A 93 -8.70 -15.09 12.38
N GLU A 94 -9.70 -14.95 13.26
CA GLU A 94 -11.09 -14.71 12.87
C GLU A 94 -11.28 -13.33 12.21
N ALA A 95 -10.37 -12.39 12.42
CA ALA A 95 -10.37 -11.10 11.71
C ALA A 95 -10.06 -11.26 10.22
N PHE A 96 -9.41 -12.36 9.80
CA PHE A 96 -9.02 -12.61 8.41
C PHE A 96 -10.20 -13.17 7.58
N THR A 97 -11.27 -12.38 7.45
CA THR A 97 -12.50 -12.79 6.77
C THR A 97 -12.30 -12.90 5.25
N PRO A 98 -13.09 -13.72 4.54
CA PRO A 98 -13.03 -13.79 3.07
C PRO A 98 -13.26 -12.44 2.38
N ALA A 99 -14.14 -11.58 2.91
CA ALA A 99 -14.35 -10.22 2.41
C ALA A 99 -13.07 -9.39 2.52
N LEU A 100 -12.45 -9.41 3.70
CA LEU A 100 -11.21 -8.69 3.94
C LEU A 100 -10.13 -9.14 2.96
N VAL A 101 -9.95 -10.45 2.81
CA VAL A 101 -8.99 -11.05 1.87
C VAL A 101 -9.23 -10.59 0.44
N LEU A 102 -10.49 -10.57 -0.02
CA LEU A 102 -10.83 -10.10 -1.36
C LEU A 102 -10.40 -8.64 -1.55
N VAL A 103 -10.71 -7.76 -0.60
CA VAL A 103 -10.36 -6.34 -0.68
C VAL A 103 -8.85 -6.13 -0.64
N LEU A 104 -8.13 -6.90 0.18
CA LEU A 104 -6.66 -6.87 0.24
C LEU A 104 -6.01 -7.37 -1.06
N LYS A 105 -6.56 -8.41 -1.69
CA LYS A 105 -6.14 -8.86 -3.03
C LYS A 105 -6.36 -7.78 -4.08
N LEU A 106 -7.53 -7.14 -4.09
CA LEU A 106 -7.81 -6.01 -5.00
C LEU A 106 -6.83 -4.85 -4.78
N ASN A 107 -6.46 -4.57 -3.53
CA ASN A 107 -5.41 -3.60 -3.22
C ASN A 107 -4.07 -4.00 -3.81
N LEU A 108 -3.64 -5.25 -3.68
CA LEU A 108 -2.39 -5.73 -4.30
C LEU A 108 -2.36 -5.47 -5.82
N TYR A 109 -3.46 -5.75 -6.54
CA TYR A 109 -3.52 -5.43 -7.98
C TYR A 109 -3.48 -3.93 -8.25
N LEU A 110 -4.16 -3.10 -7.45
CA LEU A 110 -4.08 -1.65 -7.57
C LEU A 110 -2.65 -1.15 -7.32
N THR A 111 -1.94 -1.72 -6.35
CA THR A 111 -0.55 -1.40 -6.06
C THR A 111 0.39 -1.79 -7.20
N CYS A 112 0.16 -2.94 -7.84
CA CYS A 112 0.86 -3.29 -9.08
C CYS A 112 0.55 -2.29 -10.21
N TYR A 113 -0.70 -1.85 -10.34
CA TYR A 113 -1.10 -0.84 -11.31
C TYR A 113 -0.43 0.52 -11.05
N GLN A 114 -0.19 0.88 -9.78
CA GLN A 114 0.51 2.10 -9.37
C GLN A 114 1.97 2.15 -9.85
N LEU A 115 2.59 1.04 -10.28
CA LEU A 115 3.92 1.08 -10.93
C LEU A 115 3.95 1.98 -12.18
N LEU A 116 2.79 2.16 -12.82
CA LEU A 116 2.63 3.09 -13.95
C LEU A 116 2.89 4.55 -13.58
N ASP A 117 2.85 4.92 -12.28
CA ASP A 117 3.22 6.26 -11.81
C ASP A 117 4.57 6.68 -12.38
N THR A 118 5.58 5.82 -12.21
CA THR A 118 6.93 6.13 -12.68
C THR A 118 7.02 6.28 -14.19
N ILE A 119 6.24 5.50 -14.95
CA ILE A 119 6.16 5.61 -16.40
C ILE A 119 5.62 6.98 -16.77
N PHE A 120 4.51 7.41 -16.17
CA PHE A 120 3.95 8.73 -16.44
C PHE A 120 4.87 9.87 -15.96
N LEU A 121 5.54 9.72 -14.82
CA LEU A 121 6.50 10.71 -14.34
C LEU A 121 7.67 10.88 -15.31
N VAL A 122 8.23 9.78 -15.84
CA VAL A 122 9.26 9.84 -16.89
C VAL A 122 8.71 10.51 -18.15
N LEU A 123 7.52 10.13 -18.62
CA LEU A 123 6.92 10.72 -19.83
C LEU A 123 6.64 12.23 -19.69
N LEU A 124 6.38 12.70 -18.46
CA LEU A 124 6.12 14.10 -18.14
C LEU A 124 7.38 14.87 -17.67
N HIS A 125 8.57 14.25 -17.73
CA HIS A 125 9.83 14.84 -17.27
C HIS A 125 9.80 15.28 -15.80
N LYS A 126 8.99 14.61 -14.98
CA LYS A 126 8.94 14.84 -13.54
C LYS A 126 10.02 14.02 -12.84
N SER A 127 10.60 14.60 -11.79
CA SER A 127 11.63 13.92 -11.00
C SER A 127 11.05 12.73 -10.24
N ILE A 128 11.73 11.59 -10.33
CA ILE A 128 11.46 10.40 -9.51
C ILE A 128 12.51 10.37 -8.39
N THR A 129 12.14 9.97 -7.18
CA THR A 129 13.09 9.79 -6.07
C THR A 129 13.50 8.32 -5.96
N VAL A 130 14.68 8.05 -5.38
CA VAL A 130 15.10 6.66 -5.08
C VAL A 130 14.04 6.00 -4.20
N PHE A 131 13.56 6.76 -3.19
CA PHE A 131 12.55 6.29 -2.26
C PHE A 131 11.24 5.91 -2.93
N HIS A 132 10.81 6.62 -3.98
CA HIS A 132 9.58 6.27 -4.69
C HIS A 132 9.68 4.88 -5.34
N ILE A 133 10.79 4.60 -6.03
CA ILE A 133 11.06 3.29 -6.64
C ILE A 133 11.14 2.21 -5.56
N TYR A 134 11.92 2.47 -4.50
CA TYR A 134 12.07 1.57 -3.36
C TYR A 134 10.71 1.23 -2.74
N HIS A 135 9.93 2.26 -2.40
CA HIS A 135 8.61 2.14 -1.79
C HIS A 135 7.67 1.28 -2.63
N HIS A 136 7.53 1.56 -3.94
CA HIS A 136 6.62 0.78 -4.80
C HIS A 136 7.01 -0.70 -4.87
N ILE A 137 8.30 -1.03 -4.88
CA ILE A 137 8.76 -2.43 -4.85
C ILE A 137 8.45 -3.06 -3.50
N THR A 138 8.79 -2.39 -2.39
CA THR A 138 8.63 -2.96 -1.05
C THR A 138 7.18 -3.08 -0.61
N VAL A 139 6.27 -2.19 -1.03
CA VAL A 139 4.84 -2.35 -0.72
C VAL A 139 4.21 -3.55 -1.44
N ILE A 140 4.63 -3.86 -2.68
CA ILE A 140 4.15 -5.05 -3.40
C ILE A 140 4.69 -6.32 -2.73
N LEU A 141 5.97 -6.30 -2.35
CA LEU A 141 6.59 -7.42 -1.64
C LEU A 141 5.93 -7.67 -0.28
N ALA A 142 5.72 -6.60 0.51
CA ALA A 142 5.00 -6.67 1.78
C ALA A 142 3.60 -7.23 1.55
N ALA A 143 2.86 -6.72 0.57
CA ALA A 143 1.49 -7.16 0.32
C ALA A 143 1.37 -8.67 0.08
N ILE A 144 2.29 -9.26 -0.68
CA ILE A 144 2.27 -10.70 -0.96
C ILE A 144 2.64 -11.51 0.29
N ILE A 145 3.70 -11.11 0.97
CA ILE A 145 4.20 -11.83 2.16
C ILE A 145 3.19 -11.75 3.31
N GLU A 146 2.56 -10.61 3.52
CA GLU A 146 1.56 -10.39 4.58
C GLU A 146 0.25 -11.11 4.28
N LEU A 147 -0.18 -11.14 3.01
CA LEU A 147 -1.35 -11.89 2.57
C LEU A 147 -1.14 -13.41 2.69
N ASP A 148 0.00 -13.91 2.23
CA ASP A 148 0.37 -15.33 2.32
C ASP A 148 0.55 -15.76 3.78
N GLY A 149 1.19 -14.90 4.57
CA GLY A 149 1.41 -15.08 6.00
C GLY A 149 0.17 -14.87 6.87
N ARG A 150 -0.99 -14.51 6.28
CA ARG A 150 -2.26 -14.24 6.98
C ARG A 150 -2.15 -13.25 8.15
N VAL A 151 -1.31 -12.22 8.00
CA VAL A 151 -1.12 -11.24 9.06
C VAL A 151 -2.35 -10.35 9.18
N THR A 152 -3.05 -10.44 10.30
CA THR A 152 -4.35 -9.77 10.47
C THR A 152 -4.18 -8.26 10.65
N ALA A 153 -3.11 -7.79 11.27
CA ALA A 153 -2.81 -6.36 11.38
C ALA A 153 -2.64 -5.64 10.01
N TYR A 154 -2.39 -6.39 8.92
CA TYR A 154 -2.12 -5.86 7.59
C TYR A 154 -3.27 -5.00 7.03
N TRP A 155 -4.54 -5.32 7.33
CA TRP A 155 -5.66 -4.53 6.81
C TRP A 155 -5.67 -3.09 7.32
N VAL A 156 -5.17 -2.85 8.55
CA VAL A 156 -5.04 -1.51 9.13
C VAL A 156 -4.04 -0.69 8.31
N ALA A 157 -2.94 -1.32 7.90
CA ALA A 157 -1.94 -0.68 7.04
C ALA A 157 -2.53 -0.26 5.69
N ILE A 158 -3.30 -1.15 5.06
CA ILE A 158 -3.92 -0.87 3.77
C ILE A 158 -5.04 0.14 3.87
N PHE A 159 -5.82 0.15 4.96
CA PHE A 159 -6.83 1.17 5.19
C PHE A 159 -6.22 2.58 5.21
N PHE A 160 -5.20 2.81 6.04
CA PHE A 160 -4.55 4.12 6.13
C PHE A 160 -3.83 4.51 4.83
N THR A 161 -3.13 3.55 4.20
CA THR A 161 -2.38 3.81 2.96
C THR A 161 -3.32 4.13 1.81
N SER A 162 -4.39 3.35 1.63
CA SER A 162 -5.38 3.56 0.56
C SER A 162 -6.15 4.87 0.76
N GLY A 163 -6.50 5.20 2.01
CA GLY A 163 -7.13 6.49 2.32
C GLY A 163 -6.22 7.68 2.02
N PHE A 164 -4.94 7.58 2.37
CA PHE A 164 -3.95 8.61 2.03
C PHE A 164 -3.75 8.72 0.51
N HIS A 165 -3.60 7.59 -0.20
CA HIS A 165 -3.48 7.57 -1.65
C HIS A 165 -4.70 8.19 -2.35
N ALA A 166 -5.92 7.88 -1.89
CA ALA A 166 -7.12 8.47 -2.44
C ALA A 166 -7.05 10.01 -2.43
N ILE A 167 -6.59 10.59 -1.31
CA ILE A 167 -6.39 12.04 -1.15
C ILE A 167 -5.26 12.56 -2.05
N THR A 168 -4.09 11.92 -2.04
CA THR A 168 -2.93 12.43 -2.80
C THR A 168 -3.13 12.38 -4.30
N TYR A 169 -3.69 11.29 -4.83
CA TYR A 169 -3.99 11.20 -6.26
C TYR A 169 -5.09 12.18 -6.68
N PHE A 170 -6.08 12.45 -5.81
CA PHE A 170 -7.08 13.48 -6.09
C PHE A 170 -6.45 14.88 -6.17
N ILE A 171 -5.50 15.19 -5.28
CA ILE A 171 -4.73 16.45 -5.34
C ILE A 171 -3.92 16.54 -6.65
N CYS A 172 -3.30 15.44 -7.08
CA CYS A 172 -2.58 15.37 -8.34
C CYS A 172 -3.50 15.59 -9.55
N TYR A 173 -4.67 14.95 -9.56
CA TYR A 173 -5.71 15.13 -10.58
C TYR A 173 -6.16 16.59 -10.72
N LEU A 174 -6.44 17.26 -9.59
CA LEU A 174 -6.84 18.67 -9.58
C LEU A 174 -5.78 19.59 -10.19
N GLY A 175 -4.52 19.17 -10.23
CA GLY A 175 -3.45 19.90 -10.90
C GLY A 175 -3.29 21.32 -10.36
N ILE A 176 -3.42 21.51 -9.04
CA ILE A 176 -3.46 22.83 -8.40
C ILE A 176 -2.18 23.63 -8.74
N THR A 177 -2.34 24.61 -9.63
CA THR A 177 -1.30 25.56 -10.06
C THR A 177 -1.62 26.95 -9.52
N GLY A 178 -0.64 27.62 -8.92
CA GLY A 178 -0.81 28.96 -8.32
C GLY A 178 -0.93 28.92 -6.79
N SER A 179 -1.86 29.69 -6.23
CA SER A 179 -2.06 29.78 -4.77
C SER A 179 -2.55 28.45 -4.21
N LYS A 180 -1.65 27.72 -3.57
CA LYS A 180 -1.94 26.44 -2.92
C LYS A 180 -2.92 26.65 -1.76
N PRO A 181 -4.04 25.92 -1.69
CA PRO A 181 -4.93 25.93 -0.53
C PRO A 181 -4.17 25.69 0.77
N TRP A 182 -4.53 26.42 1.82
CA TRP A 182 -3.81 26.40 3.11
C TRP A 182 -3.75 24.99 3.73
N TRP A 183 -4.72 24.13 3.47
CA TRP A 183 -4.77 22.79 4.04
C TRP A 183 -3.74 21.82 3.42
N LEU A 184 -3.21 22.10 2.23
CA LEU A 184 -2.19 21.25 1.58
C LEU A 184 -0.91 21.14 2.43
N ARG A 185 -0.65 22.11 3.32
CA ARG A 185 0.48 22.06 4.25
C ARG A 185 0.40 20.90 5.25
N TYR A 186 -0.79 20.37 5.53
CA TYR A 186 -0.99 19.28 6.49
C TYR A 186 -0.87 17.88 5.88
N ILE A 187 -0.77 17.75 4.55
CA ILE A 187 -0.69 16.43 3.89
C ILE A 187 0.53 15.64 4.35
N LYS A 188 1.68 16.30 4.54
CA LYS A 188 2.87 15.64 5.11
C LYS A 188 2.65 15.17 6.53
N SER A 189 1.97 15.97 7.36
CA SER A 189 1.64 15.61 8.74
C SER A 189 0.66 14.43 8.80
N LEU A 190 -0.32 14.39 7.89
CA LEU A 190 -1.24 13.26 7.75
C LEU A 190 -0.50 11.98 7.35
N ASN A 191 0.40 12.04 6.37
CA ASN A 191 1.22 10.89 5.97
C ASN A 191 2.01 10.32 7.15
N LEU A 192 2.68 11.20 7.90
CA LEU A 192 3.47 10.79 9.06
C LEU A 192 2.59 10.19 10.16
N LEU A 193 1.38 10.72 10.37
CA LEU A 193 0.43 10.15 11.32
C LEU A 193 0.00 8.74 10.90
N CYS A 194 -0.35 8.53 9.63
CA CYS A 194 -0.67 7.22 9.08
C CYS A 194 0.50 6.24 9.29
N GLN A 195 1.72 6.62 8.89
CA GLN A 195 2.91 5.77 9.06
C GLN A 195 3.15 5.37 10.52
N LYS A 196 2.97 6.31 11.46
CA LYS A 196 3.10 6.03 12.89
C LYS A 196 2.04 5.06 13.39
N MET A 197 0.78 5.21 12.96
CA MET A 197 -0.29 4.28 13.32
C MET A 197 0.01 2.86 12.83
N ILE A 198 0.48 2.72 11.59
CA ILE A 198 0.86 1.44 10.99
C ILE A 198 1.98 0.78 11.79
N LEU A 199 3.03 1.54 12.11
CA LEU A 199 4.16 1.04 12.89
C LEU A 199 3.72 0.61 14.29
N MET A 200 2.85 1.37 14.96
CA MET A 200 2.33 1.01 16.28
C MET A 200 1.54 -0.31 16.25
N CYS A 201 0.64 -0.49 15.28
CA CYS A 201 -0.11 -1.75 15.14
C CYS A 201 0.82 -2.94 14.83
N SER A 202 1.80 -2.74 13.97
CA SER A 202 2.76 -3.79 13.59
C SER A 202 3.67 -4.18 14.77
N ALA A 203 4.17 -3.18 15.52
CA ALA A 203 4.97 -3.41 16.71
C ALA A 203 4.16 -4.09 17.82
N PHE A 204 2.88 -3.71 17.99
CA PHE A 204 1.98 -4.37 18.94
C PHE A 204 1.75 -5.83 18.61
N GLY A 205 1.46 -6.15 17.34
CA GLY A 205 1.28 -7.54 16.88
C GLY A 205 2.55 -8.37 17.06
N GLY A 206 3.69 -7.85 16.60
CA GLY A 206 4.98 -8.52 16.73
C GLY A 206 5.41 -8.74 18.19
N TYR A 207 5.19 -7.75 19.07
CA TYR A 207 5.49 -7.87 20.50
C TYR A 207 4.65 -8.97 21.15
N ASN A 208 3.33 -8.99 20.94
CA ASN A 208 2.45 -10.00 21.52
C ASN A 208 2.81 -11.41 21.02
N TYR A 209 3.08 -11.55 19.72
CA TYR A 209 3.55 -12.83 19.14
C TYR A 209 4.84 -13.34 19.81
N ILE A 210 5.86 -12.48 19.92
CA ILE A 210 7.16 -12.86 20.49
C ILE A 210 7.03 -13.15 21.99
N ALA A 211 6.29 -12.33 22.73
CA ALA A 211 6.07 -12.52 24.15
C ALA A 211 5.33 -13.83 24.44
N ASP A 212 4.26 -14.12 23.72
CA ASP A 212 3.49 -15.37 23.87
C ASP A 212 4.34 -16.61 23.50
N THR A 213 5.11 -16.54 22.41
CA THR A 213 5.84 -17.69 21.86
C THR A 213 7.16 -17.99 22.59
N TYR A 214 7.96 -16.95 22.88
CA TYR A 214 9.34 -17.11 23.34
C TYR A 214 9.55 -16.69 24.81
N PHE A 215 8.73 -15.76 25.31
CA PHE A 215 8.93 -15.18 26.64
C PHE A 215 7.59 -15.03 27.40
N PRO A 216 6.86 -16.12 27.69
CA PRO A 216 5.49 -16.07 28.23
C PRO A 216 5.38 -15.42 29.62
N LEU A 217 6.53 -15.13 30.26
CA LEU A 217 6.62 -14.37 31.51
C LEU A 217 6.45 -12.85 31.29
N LEU A 218 6.64 -12.34 30.08
CA LEU A 218 6.45 -10.93 29.75
C LEU A 218 4.95 -10.59 29.67
N PRO A 219 4.55 -9.34 30.00
CA PRO A 219 3.14 -8.95 29.93
C PRO A 219 2.66 -8.93 28.46
N HIS A 220 1.70 -9.79 28.13
CA HIS A 220 1.06 -9.88 26.81
C HIS A 220 -0.41 -10.26 26.97
N ILE A 221 -1.21 -10.08 25.91
CA ILE A 221 -2.63 -10.47 25.92
C ILE A 221 -2.79 -11.91 25.40
N GLY A 222 -2.02 -12.27 24.38
CA GLY A 222 -1.96 -13.60 23.77
C GLY A 222 -1.14 -13.55 22.48
N SER A 223 -1.17 -14.63 21.71
CA SER A 223 -0.54 -14.66 20.39
C SER A 223 -1.30 -13.84 19.32
N CYS A 224 -0.60 -13.48 18.24
CA CYS A 224 -1.17 -12.78 17.08
C CYS A 224 -1.05 -13.61 15.80
N ALA A 225 -2.10 -13.58 14.99
CA ALA A 225 -2.18 -14.23 13.68
C ALA A 225 -1.11 -13.70 12.72
N GLY A 226 -0.40 -14.62 12.08
CA GLY A 226 0.72 -14.29 11.20
C GLY A 226 1.82 -15.33 11.23
N THR A 227 2.55 -15.47 10.11
CA THR A 227 3.84 -16.17 10.12
C THR A 227 4.96 -15.24 10.61
N GLU A 228 5.98 -15.81 11.26
CA GLU A 228 7.15 -15.04 11.73
C GLU A 228 7.84 -14.29 10.60
N THR A 229 8.02 -14.95 9.45
CA THR A 229 8.63 -14.35 8.27
C THR A 229 7.85 -13.12 7.82
N ALA A 230 6.52 -13.20 7.79
CA ALA A 230 5.69 -12.06 7.40
C ALA A 230 5.79 -10.91 8.39
N ALA A 231 5.73 -11.19 9.69
CA ALA A 231 5.88 -10.17 10.73
C ALA A 231 7.25 -9.47 10.67
N ILE A 232 8.34 -10.22 10.51
CA ILE A 232 9.70 -9.68 10.43
C ILE A 232 9.86 -8.78 9.19
N VAL A 233 9.41 -9.26 8.04
CA VAL A 233 9.49 -8.50 6.77
C VAL A 233 8.63 -7.25 6.84
N GLY A 234 7.38 -7.37 7.30
CA GLY A 234 6.43 -6.27 7.47
C GLY A 234 6.95 -5.16 8.38
N VAL A 235 7.42 -5.53 9.57
CA VAL A 235 8.02 -4.59 10.52
C VAL A 235 9.29 -3.98 9.94
N GLY A 236 10.18 -4.79 9.34
CA GLY A 236 11.42 -4.31 8.74
C GLY A 236 11.18 -3.26 7.63
N ILE A 237 10.24 -3.52 6.73
CA ILE A 237 9.85 -2.58 5.67
C ILE A 237 9.26 -1.31 6.28
N THR A 238 8.33 -1.43 7.24
CA THR A 238 7.67 -0.27 7.88
C THR A 238 8.67 0.60 8.63
N VAL A 239 9.63 -0.01 9.33
CA VAL A 239 10.72 0.69 10.02
C VAL A 239 11.64 1.38 9.01
N SER A 240 11.96 0.74 7.89
CA SER A 240 12.82 1.35 6.86
C SER A 240 12.25 2.68 6.35
N TYR A 241 10.92 2.83 6.26
CA TYR A 241 10.28 4.07 5.80
C TYR A 241 10.43 5.24 6.77
N VAL A 242 10.74 4.98 8.05
CA VAL A 242 11.01 6.02 9.04
C VAL A 242 12.41 6.60 8.86
N PHE A 243 13.38 5.77 8.47
CA PHE A 243 14.79 6.14 8.36
C PHE A 243 15.23 6.54 6.95
N PHE A 244 14.52 6.07 5.92
CA PHE A 244 14.85 6.34 4.52
C PHE A 244 14.19 7.59 3.88
N PRO A 245 13.35 8.44 4.52
CA PRO A 245 12.60 9.46 3.76
C PRO A 245 13.45 10.61 3.19
N ASP A 246 14.76 10.68 3.46
CA ASP A 246 15.63 11.81 3.08
C ASP A 246 16.67 11.57 1.96
N PHE A 247 16.71 10.41 1.30
CA PHE A 247 17.76 10.15 0.30
C PHE A 247 17.38 10.48 -1.15
N MET A 248 17.89 11.63 -1.58
CA MET A 248 18.28 12.02 -2.94
C MET A 248 17.18 11.99 -4.04
N PRO A 249 16.92 13.12 -4.74
CA PRO A 249 16.24 13.04 -6.03
C PRO A 249 17.04 12.09 -6.95
N PHE A 250 16.37 11.13 -7.59
CA PHE A 250 17.01 10.14 -8.46
C PHE A 250 17.45 10.81 -9.76
N GLY A 251 18.61 11.49 -9.73
CA GLY A 251 19.19 12.24 -10.83
C GLY A 251 18.25 13.29 -11.42
N ARG A 252 18.52 14.58 -11.16
CA ARG A 252 18.02 15.62 -12.06
C ARG A 252 18.41 15.22 -13.47
N LEU A 253 17.44 15.11 -14.38
CA LEU A 253 17.76 15.22 -15.80
C LEU A 253 18.45 16.59 -15.94
N PRO A 254 19.70 16.66 -16.45
CA PRO A 254 20.28 17.94 -16.77
C PRO A 254 19.32 18.64 -17.73
N GLY A 255 18.95 19.88 -17.38
CA GLY A 255 18.03 20.71 -18.13
C GLY A 255 18.55 21.06 -19.52
#